data_AF-A0A7J2MQ80-F1
#
_entry.id   AF-A0A7J2MQ80-F1
#
_cell.length_a   1.000
_cell.length_b   1.000
_cell.length_c   1.000
_cell.angle_alpha   90.00
_cell.angle_beta   90.00
_cell.angle_gamma   90.00
#
_symmetry.space_group_name_H-M   'P 1'
#
loop_
_entity.id
_entity.type
_entity.pdbx_description
1 polymer ?
#
loop_
_entity_poly.entity_id
_entity_poly.type
_entity_poly.pdbx_seq_one_letter_code
_entity_poly.pdbx_strand_id
1 'polypeptide(L)'
;MRKISKKLYISFILLLLVFLPINAESNDLPEITVRVNPNFELLAVVYTLATDNPYPVNQDYFNDLMDYFGDYKDHEAVKSMEQKISFDRSTAEGFFFK
;
A
#
# COMPACT_ATOMS: atom_id res chain seq x y z
N MET A 1 -13.72 -63.68 18.04
CA MET A 1 -13.86 -62.22 17.82
C MET A 1 -14.66 -61.60 18.96
N ARG A 2 -14.02 -60.81 19.84
CA ARG A 2 -14.67 -60.17 20.99
C ARG A 2 -15.46 -58.95 20.49
N LYS A 3 -16.79 -58.93 20.69
CA LYS A 3 -17.65 -57.81 20.26
C LYS A 3 -17.25 -56.55 21.04
N ILE A 4 -16.80 -55.52 20.32
CA ILE A 4 -16.53 -54.20 20.87
C ILE A 4 -17.86 -53.60 21.35
N SER A 5 -17.88 -53.10 22.59
CA SER A 5 -19.10 -52.50 23.15
C SER A 5 -19.33 -51.11 22.54
N LYS A 6 -20.60 -50.73 22.35
CA LYS A 6 -20.97 -49.41 21.80
C LYS A 6 -20.35 -48.25 22.58
N LYS A 7 -20.18 -48.40 23.90
CA LYS A 7 -19.52 -47.42 24.78
C LYS A 7 -18.04 -47.24 24.44
N LEU A 8 -17.34 -48.32 24.11
CA LEU A 8 -15.93 -48.28 23.71
C LEU A 8 -15.76 -47.56 22.36
N TYR A 9 -16.69 -47.79 21.43
CA TYR A 9 -16.70 -47.11 20.13
C TYR A 9 -16.93 -45.60 20.27
N ILE A 10 -17.90 -45.20 21.10
CA ILE A 10 -18.17 -43.78 21.39
C ILE A 10 -16.97 -43.11 22.07
N SER A 11 -16.34 -43.79 23.04
CA SER A 11 -15.15 -43.28 23.71
C SER A 11 -13.97 -43.10 22.74
N PHE A 12 -13.83 -44.01 21.77
CA PHE A 12 -12.78 -43.94 20.76
C PHE A 12 -13.00 -42.77 19.77
N ILE A 13 -14.24 -42.54 19.35
CA ILE A 13 -14.60 -41.38 18.51
C ILE A 13 -14.36 -40.08 19.26
N LEU A 14 -14.73 -40.02 20.54
CA LEU A 14 -14.52 -38.83 21.37
C LEU A 14 -13.03 -38.52 21.54
N LEU A 15 -12.20 -39.56 21.70
CA LEU A 15 -10.75 -39.43 21.75
C LEU A 15 -10.19 -38.89 20.42
N LEU A 16 -10.66 -39.41 19.28
CA LEU A 16 -10.25 -38.91 17.96
C LEU A 16 -10.60 -37.43 17.75
N LEU A 17 -11.76 -36.99 18.23
CA LEU A 17 -12.19 -35.58 18.12
C LEU A 17 -11.32 -34.61 18.93
N VAL A 18 -10.71 -35.06 20.04
CA VAL A 18 -9.77 -34.24 20.84
C VAL A 18 -8.43 -34.07 20.13
N PHE A 19 -8.02 -35.06 19.34
CA PHE A 19 -6.77 -35.01 18.58
C PHE A 19 -6.92 -34.43 17.18
N LEU A 20 -8.12 -34.01 16.76
CA LEU A 20 -8.25 -33.28 15.51
C LEU A 20 -7.54 -31.93 15.65
N PRO A 21 -6.52 -31.63 14.83
CA PRO A 21 -5.94 -30.30 14.84
C PRO A 21 -7.00 -29.33 14.36
N ILE A 22 -7.49 -28.49 15.28
CA ILE A 22 -8.25 -27.31 14.91
C ILE A 22 -7.22 -26.39 14.26
N ASN A 23 -7.14 -26.42 12.92
CA ASN A 23 -6.40 -25.43 12.16
C ASN A 23 -7.08 -24.07 12.37
N ALA A 24 -6.84 -23.46 13.51
CA ALA A 24 -7.13 -22.05 13.71
C ALA A 24 -6.11 -21.32 12.82
N GLU A 25 -6.58 -20.69 11.74
CA GLU A 25 -5.78 -19.70 11.02
C GLU A 25 -5.25 -18.72 12.07
N SER A 26 -3.93 -18.53 12.11
CA SER A 26 -3.36 -17.58 13.04
C SER A 26 -3.87 -16.18 12.67
N ASN A 27 -4.30 -15.41 13.67
CA ASN A 27 -4.66 -14.00 13.49
C ASN A 27 -3.41 -13.12 13.30
N ASP A 28 -2.32 -13.69 12.78
CA ASP A 28 -1.09 -12.94 12.55
C ASP A 28 -1.36 -12.00 11.38
N LEU A 29 -1.38 -10.70 11.68
CA LEU A 29 -1.49 -9.67 10.65
C LEU A 29 -0.34 -9.89 9.66
N PRO A 30 -0.61 -9.84 8.33
CA PRO A 30 0.45 -10.00 7.35
C PRO A 30 1.52 -8.93 7.60
N GLU A 31 2.79 -9.35 7.60
CA GLU A 31 3.91 -8.42 7.68
C GLU A 31 3.96 -7.61 6.37
N ILE A 32 3.48 -6.37 6.42
CA ILE A 32 3.53 -5.46 5.28
C ILE A 32 4.85 -4.69 5.33
N THR A 33 5.77 -5.01 4.43
CA THR A 33 6.98 -4.19 4.21
C THR A 33 6.68 -3.11 3.17
N VAL A 34 6.70 -1.85 3.59
CA VAL A 34 6.61 -0.70 2.67
C VAL A 34 8.01 -0.32 2.21
N ARG A 35 8.21 -0.23 0.89
CA ARG A 35 9.47 0.23 0.28
C ARG A 35 9.25 1.54 -0.44
N VAL A 36 10.07 2.53 -0.11
CA VAL A 36 10.06 3.85 -0.72
C VAL A 36 11.27 3.98 -1.62
N ASN A 37 11.06 4.47 -2.85
CA ASN A 37 12.14 4.83 -3.76
C ASN A 37 12.26 6.36 -3.79
N PRO A 38 13.36 6.94 -3.29
CA PRO A 38 13.50 8.39 -3.16
C PRO A 38 13.44 9.12 -4.51
N ASN A 39 13.79 8.44 -5.62
CA ASN A 39 13.67 9.05 -6.95
C ASN A 39 12.20 9.31 -7.33
N PHE A 40 11.28 8.43 -6.92
CA PHE A 40 9.85 8.63 -7.19
C PHE A 40 9.27 9.72 -6.30
N GLU A 41 9.68 9.80 -5.03
CA GLU A 41 9.22 10.88 -4.15
C GLU A 41 9.70 12.25 -4.63
N LEU A 42 10.97 12.40 -4.99
CA LEU A 42 11.49 13.64 -5.52
C LEU A 42 10.82 14.02 -6.84
N LEU A 43 10.57 13.04 -7.72
CA LEU A 43 9.82 13.26 -8.96
C LEU A 43 8.40 13.75 -8.68
N ALA A 44 7.71 13.18 -7.70
CA ALA A 44 6.38 13.60 -7.29
C ALA A 44 6.40 15.04 -6.76
N VAL A 45 7.38 15.41 -5.92
CA VAL A 45 7.55 16.80 -5.45
C VAL A 45 7.74 17.76 -6.62
N VAL A 46 8.68 17.45 -7.54
CA VAL A 46 8.95 18.30 -8.71
C VAL A 46 7.70 18.43 -9.60
N TYR A 47 6.96 17.34 -9.79
CA TYR A 47 5.69 17.35 -10.53
C TYR A 47 4.63 18.22 -9.84
N THR A 48 4.46 18.07 -8.51
CA THR A 48 3.51 18.87 -7.71
C THR A 48 3.81 20.36 -7.78
N LEU A 49 5.08 20.76 -7.75
CA LEU A 49 5.46 22.16 -7.89
C LEU A 49 5.23 22.71 -9.31
N ALA A 50 5.33 21.86 -10.32
CA ALA A 50 5.21 22.21 -11.74
C ALA A 50 3.77 22.25 -12.26
N THR A 51 2.78 21.83 -11.46
CA THR A 51 1.37 21.82 -11.87
C THR A 51 0.59 22.97 -11.25
N ASP A 52 -0.28 23.60 -12.03
CA ASP A 52 -1.14 24.71 -11.57
C ASP A 52 -2.21 24.25 -10.57
N ASN A 53 -2.64 23.01 -10.67
CA ASN A 53 -3.71 22.47 -9.83
C ASN A 53 -3.38 21.01 -9.44
N PRO A 54 -2.41 20.81 -8.53
CA PRO A 54 -2.16 19.49 -7.99
C PRO A 54 -3.43 19.02 -7.30
N TYR A 55 -3.88 17.80 -7.60
CA TYR A 55 -4.95 17.13 -6.86
C TYR A 55 -4.31 16.19 -5.82
N PRO A 56 -3.91 16.71 -4.65
CA PRO A 56 -3.36 15.84 -3.63
C PRO A 56 -4.46 14.96 -3.04
N VAL A 57 -4.16 13.69 -2.83
CA VAL A 57 -5.05 12.75 -2.13
C VAL A 57 -5.17 13.12 -0.64
N ASN A 58 -4.15 13.77 -0.08
CA ASN A 58 -4.11 14.23 1.31
C ASN A 58 -3.67 15.70 1.38
N GLN A 59 -4.53 16.56 1.91
CA GLN A 59 -4.28 18.00 2.00
C GLN A 59 -3.20 18.36 3.02
N ASP A 60 -3.08 17.62 4.12
CA ASP A 60 -2.06 17.89 5.15
C ASP A 60 -0.66 17.63 4.59
N TYR A 61 -0.49 16.51 3.88
CA TYR A 61 0.76 16.21 3.18
C TYR A 61 1.10 17.25 2.12
N PHE A 62 0.09 17.77 1.41
CA PHE A 62 0.30 18.83 0.43
C PHE A 62 0.78 20.12 1.09
N ASN A 63 0.18 20.50 2.21
CA ASN A 63 0.60 21.68 2.96
C ASN A 63 2.05 21.53 3.45
N ASP A 64 2.40 20.38 4.04
CA ASP A 64 3.78 20.09 4.46
C ASP A 64 4.76 20.17 3.27
N LEU A 65 4.42 19.55 2.14
CA LEU A 65 5.24 19.62 0.92
C LEU A 65 5.45 21.06 0.47
N MET A 66 4.40 21.88 0.48
CA MET A 66 4.50 23.29 0.10
C MET A 66 5.31 24.12 1.10
N ASP A 67 5.21 23.83 2.40
CA ASP A 67 6.00 24.49 3.43
C ASP A 67 7.50 24.18 3.29
N TYR A 68 7.87 22.95 2.91
CA TYR A 68 9.27 22.56 2.72
C TYR A 68 9.85 22.95 1.35
N PHE A 69 9.06 22.81 0.28
CA PHE A 69 9.56 22.87 -1.09
C PHE A 69 8.98 24.02 -1.93
N GLY A 70 8.01 24.79 -1.41
CA GLY A 70 7.33 25.84 -2.16
C GLY A 70 8.26 26.90 -2.73
N ASP A 71 9.33 27.24 -1.99
CA ASP A 71 10.34 28.21 -2.42
C ASP A 71 11.13 27.76 -3.66
N TYR A 72 11.08 26.47 -4.01
CA TYR A 72 11.75 25.91 -5.19
C TYR A 72 10.87 25.90 -6.45
N LYS A 73 9.68 26.51 -6.43
CA LYS A 73 8.81 26.59 -7.64
C LYS A 73 9.52 27.16 -8.87
N ASP A 74 10.47 28.07 -8.66
CA ASP A 74 11.25 28.68 -9.75
C ASP A 74 12.52 27.92 -10.15
N HIS A 75 12.78 26.76 -9.54
CA HIS A 75 13.97 25.95 -9.81
C HIS A 75 13.95 25.38 -11.24
N GLU A 76 15.12 25.23 -11.87
CA GLU A 76 15.23 24.76 -13.27
C GLU A 76 14.57 23.40 -13.50
N ALA A 77 14.66 22.49 -12.53
CA ALA A 77 14.02 21.18 -12.61
C ALA A 77 12.48 21.28 -12.69
N VAL A 78 11.87 22.21 -11.94
CA VAL A 78 10.42 22.45 -11.93
C VAL A 78 9.99 23.05 -13.27
N LYS A 79 10.71 24.07 -13.75
CA LYS A 79 10.46 24.68 -15.07
C LYS A 79 10.59 23.69 -16.22
N SER A 80 11.59 22.81 -16.16
CA SER A 80 11.78 21.75 -17.16
C SER A 80 10.62 20.75 -17.15
N MET A 81 10.09 20.45 -15.97
CA MET A 81 8.93 19.57 -15.81
C MET A 81 7.65 20.24 -16.31
N GLU A 82 7.41 21.49 -15.96
CA GLU A 82 6.27 22.29 -16.41
C GLU A 82 6.17 22.28 -17.94
N GLN A 83 7.28 22.56 -18.64
CA GLN A 83 7.36 22.50 -20.10
C GLN A 83 6.99 21.12 -20.66
N LYS A 84 7.42 20.03 -20.00
CA LYS A 84 7.10 18.66 -20.42
C LYS A 84 5.63 18.32 -20.19
N ILE A 85 5.06 18.73 -19.05
CA ILE A 85 3.64 18.51 -18.72
C ILE A 85 2.74 19.30 -19.68
N SER A 86 3.08 20.56 -19.97
CA SER A 86 2.32 21.38 -20.92
C SER A 86 2.34 20.78 -22.33
N PHE A 87 3.44 20.10 -22.71
CA PHE A 87 3.56 19.42 -24.00
C PHE A 87 2.80 18.09 -24.05
N ASP A 88 2.73 17.35 -22.95
CA ASP A 88 2.11 16.02 -22.89
C ASP A 88 1.31 15.79 -21.59
N ARG A 89 0.18 16.49 -21.50
CA ARG A 89 -0.72 16.42 -20.36
C ARG A 89 -1.31 15.02 -20.16
N SER A 90 -1.56 14.28 -21.25
CA SER A 90 -2.14 12.93 -21.22
C SER A 90 -1.23 11.86 -20.61
N THR A 91 0.08 11.90 -20.90
CA THR A 91 1.01 10.90 -20.37
C THR A 91 1.32 11.15 -18.90
N ALA A 92 1.40 12.41 -18.48
CA ALA A 92 1.67 12.77 -17.09
C ALA A 92 0.54 12.34 -16.16
N GLU A 93 -0.72 12.59 -16.53
CA GLU A 93 -1.88 12.16 -15.75
C GLU A 93 -1.96 10.61 -15.66
N GLY A 94 -1.63 9.89 -16.74
CA GLY A 94 -1.62 8.43 -16.74
C GLY A 94 -0.55 7.77 -15.88
N PHE A 95 0.53 8.48 -15.53
CA PHE A 95 1.63 7.94 -14.71
C PHE A 95 1.34 8.01 -13.20
N PHE A 96 0.64 9.05 -12.75
CA PHE A 96 0.39 9.29 -11.32
C PHE A 96 -1.01 8.87 -10.85
N PHE A 97 -1.99 8.76 -11.75
CA PHE A 97 -3.39 8.51 -11.40
C PHE A 97 -3.93 7.15 -11.86
N LYS A 98 -3.05 6.20 -12.21
CA LYS A 98 -3.41 4.83 -12.59
C LYS A 98 -3.01 3.84 -11.51
#